data_AF-A0A536VD48-F1
#
_entry.id   AF-A0A536VD48-F1
#
_cell.length_a   1.000
_cell.length_b   1.000
_cell.length_c   1.000
_cell.angle_alpha   90.00
_cell.angle_beta   90.00
_cell.angle_gamma   90.00
#
_symmetry.space_group_name_H-M   'P 1'
#
loop_
_entity.id
_entity.type
_entity.pdbx_description
1 polymer ?
#
loop_
_entity_poly.entity_id
_entity_poly.type
_entity_poly.pdbx_seq_one_letter_code
_entity_poly.pdbx_strand_id
1 'polypeptide(L)'
;MAPSGDSPFLDRRSFLRRSGVAAGGLGAVLATKGGMTRRAEAAPAAPAGDTKSVKTVCTHCSVGCSVDAVVQNGVWIRQEPVFDSPLNLGAHCAKGASVREHGMHEDSHRLKSPMKLVNGKWQKIPWDQAINEVGDRLLAIRKESGPDAVFWVGSSKHSNEQAYLMRKFVS
;
A
#
# COMPACT_ATOMS: atom_id res chain seq x y z
N MET A 1 -70.31 41.41 4.08
CA MET A 1 -69.47 41.63 5.27
C MET A 1 -68.74 40.31 5.54
N ALA A 2 -67.51 40.15 5.03
CA ALA A 2 -66.80 38.87 5.09
C ALA A 2 -66.33 38.57 6.53
N PRO A 3 -66.63 37.40 7.11
CA PRO A 3 -66.15 37.02 8.44
C PRO A 3 -64.67 36.61 8.38
N SER A 4 -63.92 37.08 9.36
CA SER A 4 -62.51 36.77 9.63
C SER A 4 -62.29 35.27 9.85
N GLY A 5 -61.48 34.65 9.00
CA GLY A 5 -61.13 33.23 9.08
C GLY A 5 -59.99 32.96 10.06
N ASP A 6 -60.33 32.77 11.33
CA ASP A 6 -59.45 32.10 12.29
C ASP A 6 -59.90 30.64 12.42
N SER A 7 -59.10 29.72 11.85
CA SER A 7 -59.33 28.29 11.95
C SER A 7 -58.75 27.74 13.26
N PRO A 8 -59.49 26.92 14.03
CA PRO A 8 -59.17 26.59 15.42
C PRO A 8 -58.04 25.56 15.61
N PHE A 9 -57.28 25.23 14.56
CA PHE A 9 -56.41 24.06 14.60
C PHE A 9 -54.90 24.28 14.57
N LEU A 10 -54.35 25.49 14.36
CA LEU A 10 -52.94 25.83 14.66
C LEU A 10 -52.64 27.29 14.26
N ASP A 11 -52.53 28.19 15.23
CA ASP A 11 -52.03 29.55 14.96
C ASP A 11 -50.51 29.55 14.71
N ARG A 12 -50.03 30.52 13.91
CA ARG A 12 -48.62 30.72 13.53
C ARG A 12 -47.70 30.73 14.75
N ARG A 13 -48.13 31.35 15.86
CA ARG A 13 -47.31 31.43 17.08
C ARG A 13 -47.19 30.07 17.77
N SER A 14 -48.26 29.28 17.75
CA SER A 14 -48.30 27.92 18.28
C SER A 14 -47.47 26.96 17.44
N PHE A 15 -47.51 27.11 16.11
CA PHE A 15 -46.65 26.36 15.18
C PHE A 15 -45.17 26.67 15.45
N LEU A 16 -44.77 27.95 15.49
CA LEU A 16 -43.36 28.32 15.72
C LEU A 16 -42.84 27.85 17.08
N ARG A 17 -43.64 27.92 18.15
CA ARG A 17 -43.24 27.40 19.47
C ARG A 17 -43.06 25.88 19.45
N ARG A 18 -44.00 25.14 18.87
CA ARG A 18 -43.94 23.67 18.80
C ARG A 18 -42.80 23.19 17.91
N SER A 19 -42.59 23.83 16.77
CA SER A 19 -41.48 23.53 15.85
C SER A 19 -40.11 23.85 16.48
N GLY A 20 -40.01 24.96 17.23
CA GLY A 20 -38.78 25.30 17.96
C GLY A 20 -38.43 24.28 19.05
N VAL A 21 -39.41 23.82 19.83
CA VAL A 21 -39.21 22.77 20.84
C VAL A 21 -38.87 21.43 20.20
N ALA A 22 -39.56 21.05 19.11
CA ALA A 22 -39.30 19.80 18.40
C ALA A 22 -37.88 19.78 17.77
N ALA A 23 -37.50 20.84 17.06
CA ALA A 23 -36.18 20.95 16.44
C ALA A 23 -35.05 21.05 17.48
N GLY A 24 -35.26 21.84 18.55
CA GLY A 24 -34.30 21.97 19.65
C GLY A 24 -34.14 20.68 20.45
N GLY A 25 -35.23 19.96 20.69
CA GLY A 25 -35.23 18.65 21.36
C GLY A 25 -34.49 17.59 20.56
N LEU A 26 -34.69 17.52 19.24
CA LEU A 26 -33.97 16.60 18.37
C LEU A 26 -32.47 16.91 18.31
N GLY A 27 -32.10 18.21 18.25
CA GLY A 27 -30.72 18.65 18.30
C GLY A 27 -30.02 18.31 19.63
N ALA A 28 -30.73 18.42 20.75
CA ALA A 28 -30.22 18.03 22.07
C ALA A 28 -29.99 16.51 22.18
N VAL A 29 -30.87 15.68 21.62
CA VAL A 29 -30.70 14.20 21.59
C VAL A 29 -29.53 13.78 20.70
N LEU A 30 -29.31 14.45 19.57
CA LEU A 30 -28.13 14.22 18.73
C LEU A 30 -26.83 14.69 19.42
N ALA A 31 -26.91 15.69 20.30
CA ALA A 31 -25.77 16.19 21.08
C ALA A 31 -25.49 15.37 22.35
N THR A 32 -26.45 14.57 22.84
CA THR A 32 -26.21 13.63 23.95
C THR A 32 -25.37 12.45 23.48
N LYS A 33 -24.05 12.65 23.45
CA LYS A 33 -22.92 11.72 23.67
C LYS A 33 -23.14 10.19 23.59
N GLY A 34 -23.94 9.68 22.67
CA GLY A 34 -23.86 8.33 22.13
C GLY A 34 -23.05 8.40 20.85
N GLY A 35 -21.75 8.70 20.99
CA GLY A 35 -20.90 9.14 19.88
C GLY A 35 -20.98 8.23 18.66
N MET A 36 -20.95 8.83 17.48
CA MET A 36 -20.74 8.14 16.18
C MET A 36 -19.39 7.40 16.08
N THR A 37 -18.70 7.23 17.20
CA THR A 37 -17.44 6.51 17.33
C THR A 37 -17.64 5.43 18.38
N ARG A 38 -17.62 4.18 17.94
CA ARG A 38 -17.49 3.04 18.86
C ARG A 38 -16.09 3.09 19.45
N ARG A 39 -15.97 2.91 20.77
CA ARG A 39 -14.67 2.61 21.38
C ARG A 39 -14.21 1.29 20.78
N ALA A 40 -13.24 1.34 19.87
CA ALA A 40 -12.60 0.13 19.38
C ALA A 40 -11.79 -0.44 20.53
N GLU A 41 -12.14 -1.64 20.98
CA GLU A 41 -11.24 -2.43 21.81
C GLU A 41 -10.03 -2.79 20.95
N ALA A 42 -8.84 -2.49 21.47
CA ALA A 42 -7.61 -2.88 20.81
C ALA A 42 -7.64 -4.40 20.62
N ALA A 43 -7.36 -4.87 19.41
CA ALA A 43 -7.17 -6.28 19.18
C ALA A 43 -6.11 -6.80 20.18
N PRO A 44 -6.31 -7.99 20.76
CA PRO A 44 -5.30 -8.57 21.64
C PRO A 44 -3.96 -8.57 20.91
N ALA A 45 -2.91 -8.13 21.59
CA ALA A 45 -1.57 -8.12 21.01
C ALA A 45 -1.28 -9.53 20.48
N ALA A 46 -0.90 -9.61 19.20
CA ALA A 46 -0.46 -10.88 18.62
C ALA A 46 0.62 -11.48 19.53
N PRO A 47 0.63 -12.81 19.72
CA PRO A 47 1.61 -13.47 20.59
C PRO A 47 3.00 -12.97 20.21
N ALA A 48 3.70 -12.40 21.20
CA ALA A 48 5.00 -11.80 21.03
C ALA A 48 6.04 -12.90 20.78
N GLY A 49 6.13 -13.38 19.54
CA GLY A 49 7.33 -14.07 19.08
C GLY A 49 8.49 -13.07 19.04
N ASP A 50 9.70 -13.54 19.30
CA ASP A 50 10.90 -12.70 19.30
C ASP A 50 10.98 -11.88 18.00
N THR A 51 11.04 -10.55 18.15
CA THR A 51 11.19 -9.63 17.02
C THR A 51 12.60 -9.05 17.02
N LYS A 52 13.16 -8.92 15.81
CA LYS A 52 14.45 -8.27 15.58
C LYS A 52 14.22 -7.01 14.77
N SER A 53 14.80 -5.90 15.21
CA SER A 53 14.92 -4.70 14.40
C SER A 53 16.18 -4.78 13.52
N VAL A 54 16.03 -4.52 12.23
CA VAL A 54 17.11 -4.49 11.24
C VAL A 54 17.09 -3.13 10.55
N LYS A 55 18.10 -2.31 10.81
CA LYS A 55 18.27 -1.04 10.10
C LYS A 55 18.55 -1.31 8.61
N THR A 56 17.76 -0.71 7.74
CA THR A 56 17.82 -0.88 6.28
C THR A 56 17.40 0.40 5.57
N VAL A 57 17.29 0.35 4.24
CA VAL A 57 17.00 1.48 3.36
C VAL A 57 15.67 1.29 2.65
N CYS A 58 14.83 2.33 2.64
CA CYS A 58 13.63 2.38 1.83
C CYS A 58 13.99 2.47 0.33
N THR A 59 13.56 1.49 -0.45
CA THR A 59 13.86 1.40 -1.90
C THR A 59 12.83 2.11 -2.79
N HIS A 60 11.83 2.78 -2.21
CA HIS A 60 10.70 3.30 -2.98
C HIS A 60 11.06 4.49 -3.90
N CYS A 61 12.02 5.34 -3.53
CA CYS A 61 12.51 6.44 -4.36
C CYS A 61 14.02 6.66 -4.17
N SER A 62 14.58 7.62 -4.90
CA SER A 62 16.03 7.93 -4.89
C SER A 62 16.53 8.59 -3.59
N VAL A 63 15.66 8.96 -2.65
CA VAL A 63 16.07 9.58 -1.38
C VAL A 63 16.79 8.57 -0.49
N GLY A 64 16.38 7.30 -0.49
CA GLY A 64 17.02 6.27 0.31
C GLY A 64 16.86 6.46 1.83
N CYS A 65 15.67 6.84 2.30
CA CYS A 65 15.38 7.02 3.73
C CYS A 65 15.78 5.78 4.54
N SER A 66 16.39 5.99 5.71
CA SER A 66 16.70 4.89 6.64
C SER A 66 15.45 4.47 7.39
N VAL A 67 15.24 3.17 7.47
CA VAL A 67 14.10 2.53 8.15
C VAL A 67 14.58 1.38 9.03
N ASP A 68 13.93 1.17 10.15
CA ASP A 68 14.09 -0.01 10.98
C ASP A 68 13.03 -1.03 10.57
N ALA A 69 13.45 -2.10 9.89
CA ALA A 69 12.59 -3.22 9.53
C ALA A 69 12.45 -4.16 10.72
N VAL A 70 11.22 -4.39 11.15
CA VAL A 70 10.90 -5.35 12.22
C VAL A 70 10.65 -6.70 11.58
N VAL A 71 11.46 -7.68 11.98
CA VAL A 71 11.44 -9.04 11.46
C VAL A 71 11.03 -9.99 12.58
N GLN A 72 10.07 -10.87 12.29
CA GLN A 72 9.63 -11.93 13.18
C GLN A 72 9.63 -13.24 12.41
N ASN A 73 10.27 -14.29 12.95
CA ASN A 73 10.38 -15.60 12.29
C ASN A 73 10.91 -15.52 10.83
N GLY A 74 11.85 -14.61 10.57
CA GLY A 74 12.40 -14.36 9.24
C GLY A 74 11.49 -13.58 8.28
N VAL A 75 10.29 -13.19 8.71
CA VAL A 75 9.33 -12.40 7.93
C VAL A 75 9.38 -10.94 8.32
N TRP A 76 9.43 -10.06 7.33
CA TRP A 76 9.33 -8.62 7.53
C TRP A 76 7.87 -8.21 7.82
N ILE A 77 7.59 -7.82 9.06
CA ILE A 77 6.22 -7.58 9.54
C ILE A 77 5.86 -6.10 9.69
N ARG A 78 6.84 -5.23 9.95
CA ARG A 78 6.62 -3.78 10.15
C ARG A 78 7.89 -3.00 9.77
N GLN A 79 7.76 -1.72 9.51
CA GLN A 79 8.89 -0.80 9.40
C GLN A 79 8.59 0.53 10.08
N GLU A 80 9.61 1.18 10.63
CA GLU A 80 9.52 2.54 11.15
C GLU A 80 10.65 3.40 10.57
N PRO A 81 10.46 4.72 10.40
CA PRO A 81 11.57 5.60 10.11
C PRO A 81 12.56 5.65 11.27
N VAL A 82 13.81 5.87 10.92
CA VAL A 82 14.89 5.98 11.89
C VAL A 82 15.15 7.44 12.22
N PHE A 83 15.09 7.80 13.51
CA PHE A 83 15.33 9.16 13.99
C PHE A 83 16.79 9.61 13.88
N ASP A 84 17.73 8.67 14.01
CA ASP A 84 19.17 8.95 13.88
C ASP A 84 19.66 9.08 12.42
N SER A 85 18.75 8.97 11.44
CA SER A 85 19.14 9.05 10.03
C SER A 85 19.48 10.48 9.62
N PRO A 86 20.66 10.72 9.01
CA PRO A 86 21.00 12.04 8.48
C PRO A 86 20.15 12.44 7.26
N LEU A 87 19.42 11.49 6.67
CA LEU A 87 18.63 11.71 5.45
C LEU A 87 17.20 12.11 5.77
N ASN A 88 16.51 11.32 6.60
CA ASN A 88 15.09 11.52 6.88
C ASN A 88 14.77 11.96 8.31
N LEU A 89 15.71 11.95 9.26
CA LEU A 89 15.53 12.49 10.63
C LEU A 89 14.23 12.02 11.32
N GLY A 90 13.85 10.76 11.14
CA GLY A 90 12.61 10.20 11.68
C GLY A 90 11.35 10.48 10.86
N ALA A 91 11.42 11.23 9.77
CA ALA A 91 10.32 11.39 8.83
C ALA A 91 10.20 10.20 7.88
N HIS A 92 8.99 9.90 7.43
CA HIS A 92 8.73 8.94 6.35
C HIS A 92 7.55 9.39 5.51
N CYS A 93 7.62 9.19 4.19
CA CYS A 93 6.48 9.48 3.32
C CYS A 93 5.51 8.29 3.29
N ALA A 94 4.24 8.54 2.98
CA ALA A 94 3.22 7.49 2.92
C ALA A 94 3.58 6.36 1.93
N LYS A 95 4.25 6.70 0.82
CA LYS A 95 4.70 5.72 -0.19
C LYS A 95 5.77 4.78 0.35
N GLY A 96 6.69 5.34 1.13
CA GLY A 96 7.74 4.56 1.78
C GLY A 96 7.16 3.70 2.89
N ALA A 97 6.25 4.26 3.70
CA ALA A 97 5.55 3.54 4.77
C ALA A 97 4.79 2.30 4.26
N SER A 98 4.20 2.37 3.06
CA SER A 98 3.45 1.26 2.46
C SER A 98 4.28 0.30 1.59
N VAL A 99 5.61 0.44 1.52
CA VAL A 99 6.43 -0.36 0.59
C VAL A 99 6.33 -1.87 0.85
N ARG A 100 6.19 -2.29 2.12
CA ARG A 100 5.97 -3.68 2.51
C ARG A 100 4.71 -4.28 1.84
N GLU A 101 3.66 -3.46 1.70
CA GLU A 101 2.38 -3.86 1.10
C GLU A 101 2.47 -4.10 -0.41
N HIS A 102 3.63 -3.98 -1.05
CA HIS A 102 3.76 -4.34 -2.47
C HIS A 102 4.14 -5.81 -2.70
N GLY A 103 4.63 -6.52 -1.69
CA GLY A 103 5.18 -7.87 -1.92
C GLY A 103 5.31 -8.79 -0.71
N MET A 104 4.90 -8.34 0.47
CA MET A 104 5.00 -9.12 1.71
C MET A 104 3.64 -9.49 2.31
N HIS A 105 2.53 -9.13 1.66
CA HIS A 105 1.19 -9.59 2.01
C HIS A 105 0.76 -10.79 1.15
N GLU A 106 -0.20 -11.57 1.65
CA GLU A 106 -0.67 -12.79 0.97
C GLU A 106 -1.30 -12.49 -0.38
N ASP A 107 -2.11 -11.43 -0.45
CA ASP A 107 -2.77 -10.97 -1.68
C ASP A 107 -1.84 -10.18 -2.63
N SER A 108 -0.52 -10.20 -2.39
CA SER A 108 0.40 -9.44 -3.22
C SER A 108 0.49 -10.03 -4.61
N HIS A 109 0.55 -9.18 -5.63
CA HIS A 109 0.85 -9.57 -7.00
C HIS A 109 2.33 -9.93 -7.22
N ARG A 110 3.01 -10.42 -6.18
CA ARG A 110 4.42 -10.79 -6.22
C ARG A 110 4.60 -12.04 -7.06
N LEU A 111 5.48 -11.97 -8.05
CA LEU A 111 5.93 -13.12 -8.82
C LEU A 111 6.78 -14.03 -7.92
N LYS A 112 6.32 -15.29 -7.74
CA LYS A 112 6.97 -16.30 -6.88
C LYS A 112 7.71 -17.38 -7.68
N SER A 113 7.48 -17.47 -8.99
CA SER A 113 8.07 -18.48 -9.88
C SER A 113 8.17 -17.91 -11.29
N PRO A 114 9.08 -18.42 -12.14
CA PRO A 114 9.10 -18.10 -13.56
C PRO A 114 7.77 -18.47 -14.23
N MET A 115 7.30 -17.60 -15.13
CA MET A 115 6.03 -17.74 -15.83
C MET A 115 6.26 -17.63 -17.34
N LYS A 116 5.56 -18.43 -18.13
CA LYS A 116 5.56 -18.39 -19.60
C LYS A 116 4.14 -18.21 -20.12
N LEU A 117 3.98 -17.31 -21.08
CA LEU A 117 2.69 -17.12 -21.76
C LEU A 117 2.56 -18.15 -22.88
N VAL A 118 1.55 -19.01 -22.80
CA VAL A 118 1.25 -20.04 -23.79
C VAL A 118 -0.23 -19.97 -24.11
N ASN A 119 -0.58 -19.75 -25.39
CA ASN A 119 -1.97 -19.63 -25.84
C ASN A 119 -2.79 -18.61 -25.03
N GLY A 120 -2.19 -17.46 -24.72
CA GLY A 120 -2.82 -16.38 -23.95
C GLY A 120 -2.95 -16.63 -22.45
N LYS A 121 -2.41 -17.75 -21.91
CA LYS A 121 -2.44 -18.07 -20.48
C LYS A 121 -1.06 -18.20 -19.89
N TRP A 122 -0.85 -17.63 -18.70
CA TRP A 122 0.40 -17.75 -17.96
C TRP A 122 0.52 -19.11 -17.29
N GLN A 123 1.63 -19.80 -17.54
CA GLN A 123 1.94 -21.11 -16.97
C GLN A 123 3.25 -21.02 -16.18
N LYS A 124 3.29 -21.65 -14.98
CA LYS A 124 4.51 -21.76 -14.18
C LYS A 124 5.48 -22.70 -14.89
N ILE A 125 6.75 -22.33 -14.96
CA ILE A 125 7.83 -23.17 -15.51
C ILE A 125 9.00 -23.26 -14.51
N PRO A 126 9.80 -24.34 -14.54
CA PRO A 126 11.01 -24.43 -13.74
C PRO A 126 12.07 -23.43 -14.19
N TRP A 127 12.99 -23.09 -13.27
CA TRP A 127 14.08 -22.14 -13.54
C TRP A 127 14.98 -22.56 -14.68
N ASP A 128 15.36 -23.84 -14.75
CA ASP A 128 16.24 -24.35 -15.82
C ASP A 128 15.62 -24.15 -17.20
N GLN A 129 14.32 -24.42 -17.34
CA GLN A 129 13.60 -24.16 -18.58
C GLN A 129 13.56 -22.66 -18.91
N ALA A 130 13.28 -21.81 -17.94
CA ALA A 130 13.20 -20.36 -18.15
C ALA A 130 14.55 -19.79 -18.62
N ILE A 131 15.64 -20.18 -17.95
CA ILE A 131 16.99 -19.71 -18.25
C ILE A 131 17.44 -20.21 -19.62
N ASN A 132 17.27 -21.51 -19.91
CA ASN A 132 17.69 -22.08 -21.18
C ASN A 132 16.87 -21.52 -22.35
N GLU A 133 15.53 -21.44 -22.24
CA GLU A 133 14.72 -20.90 -23.33
C GLU A 133 15.03 -19.43 -23.64
N VAL A 134 15.27 -18.60 -22.62
CA VAL A 134 15.64 -17.19 -22.82
C VAL A 134 17.06 -17.10 -23.39
N GLY A 135 18.02 -17.84 -22.82
CA GLY A 135 19.41 -17.86 -23.26
C GLY A 135 19.57 -18.32 -24.71
N ASP A 136 18.96 -19.44 -25.07
CA ASP A 136 19.02 -20.02 -26.42
C ASP A 136 18.45 -19.05 -27.47
N ARG A 137 17.33 -18.38 -27.15
CA ARG A 137 16.74 -17.36 -28.02
C ARG A 137 17.64 -16.13 -28.18
N LEU A 138 18.24 -15.67 -27.10
CA LEU A 138 19.19 -14.54 -27.16
C LEU A 138 20.42 -14.89 -28.00
N LEU A 139 20.95 -16.12 -27.86
CA LEU A 139 22.07 -16.60 -28.66
C LEU A 139 21.70 -16.73 -30.15
N ALA A 140 20.50 -17.23 -30.46
CA ALA A 140 20.00 -17.30 -31.83
C ALA A 140 19.88 -15.90 -32.46
N ILE A 141 19.24 -14.94 -31.76
CA ILE A 141 19.13 -13.54 -32.21
C ILE A 141 20.52 -12.94 -32.46
N ARG A 142 21.46 -13.16 -31.53
CA ARG A 142 22.83 -12.66 -31.66
C ARG A 142 23.55 -13.25 -32.87
N LYS A 143 23.35 -14.53 -33.18
CA LYS A 143 23.93 -15.19 -34.34
C LYS A 143 23.36 -14.67 -35.65
N GLU A 144 22.05 -14.41 -35.70
CA GLU A 144 21.34 -14.01 -36.91
C GLU A 144 21.43 -12.51 -37.20
N SER A 145 21.33 -11.67 -36.16
CA SER A 145 21.17 -10.21 -36.27
C SER A 145 22.32 -9.42 -35.63
N GLY A 146 23.32 -10.10 -35.05
CA GLY A 146 24.43 -9.47 -34.36
C GLY A 146 24.13 -9.06 -32.91
N PRO A 147 25.15 -8.62 -32.17
CA PRO A 147 25.02 -8.26 -30.75
C PRO A 147 24.14 -7.03 -30.49
N ASP A 148 24.06 -6.10 -31.42
CA ASP A 148 23.30 -4.84 -31.27
C ASP A 148 21.78 -5.01 -31.46
N ALA A 149 21.32 -6.23 -31.75
CA ALA A 149 19.90 -6.55 -31.94
C ALA A 149 19.11 -6.66 -30.62
N VAL A 150 19.76 -6.55 -29.46
CA VAL A 150 19.13 -6.70 -28.14
C VAL A 150 19.21 -5.40 -27.36
N PHE A 151 18.07 -4.99 -26.79
CA PHE A 151 17.99 -3.85 -25.88
C PHE A 151 17.78 -4.31 -24.43
N TRP A 152 18.55 -3.73 -23.52
CA TRP A 152 18.56 -4.10 -22.10
C TRP A 152 17.99 -2.97 -21.25
N VAL A 153 16.97 -3.28 -20.45
CA VAL A 153 16.29 -2.30 -19.58
C VAL A 153 16.60 -2.59 -18.12
N GLY A 154 17.22 -1.63 -17.45
CA GLY A 154 17.41 -1.66 -16.00
C GLY A 154 16.17 -1.22 -15.21
N SER A 155 16.20 -1.44 -13.90
CA SER A 155 15.13 -1.04 -12.98
C SER A 155 15.64 0.02 -12.00
N SER A 156 14.76 0.98 -11.65
CA SER A 156 14.97 1.94 -10.56
C SER A 156 14.95 1.30 -9.17
N LYS A 157 14.73 -0.02 -9.10
CA LYS A 157 14.72 -0.84 -7.88
C LYS A 157 15.87 -1.83 -7.79
N HIS A 158 16.79 -1.82 -8.75
CA HIS A 158 18.01 -2.62 -8.62
C HIS A 158 18.88 -2.11 -7.47
N SER A 159 19.47 -3.06 -6.74
CA SER A 159 20.64 -2.80 -5.92
C SER A 159 21.87 -2.51 -6.81
N ASN A 160 22.93 -1.97 -6.20
CA ASN A 160 24.19 -1.70 -6.91
C ASN A 160 24.78 -2.98 -7.48
N GLU A 161 24.69 -4.09 -6.76
CA GLU A 161 25.14 -5.41 -7.17
C GLU A 161 24.35 -5.92 -8.37
N GLN A 162 23.02 -5.78 -8.37
CA GLN A 162 22.18 -6.16 -9.50
C GLN A 162 22.45 -5.30 -10.75
N ALA A 163 22.63 -3.99 -10.56
CA ALA A 163 22.98 -3.09 -11.65
C ALA A 163 24.37 -3.43 -12.22
N TYR A 164 25.33 -3.76 -11.36
CA TYR A 164 26.66 -4.21 -11.77
C TYR A 164 26.61 -5.53 -12.54
N LEU A 165 25.84 -6.52 -12.05
CA LEU A 165 25.65 -7.80 -12.73
C LEU A 165 24.99 -7.61 -14.10
N MET A 166 23.96 -6.78 -14.21
CA MET A 166 23.34 -6.45 -15.50
C MET A 166 24.37 -5.83 -16.46
N ARG A 167 25.16 -4.87 -16.00
CA ARG A 167 26.22 -4.26 -16.82
C ARG A 167 27.27 -5.29 -17.26
N LYS A 168 27.69 -6.19 -16.38
CA LYS A 168 28.64 -7.27 -16.71
C LYS A 168 28.07 -8.35 -17.63
N PHE A 169 26.77 -8.57 -17.57
CA PHE A 169 26.10 -9.49 -18.46
C PHE A 169 26.02 -8.96 -19.89
N VAL A 170 25.85 -7.64 -20.02
CA VAL A 170 25.69 -6.96 -21.32
C VAL A 170 27.02 -6.56 -21.96
N SER A 171 28.04 -6.19 -21.15
CA SER A 171 29.37 -5.73 -21.59
C SER A 171 30.47 -6.72 -21.23
#